data_AF-A0A7C4QG69-F1
#
_entry.id   AF-A0A7C4QG69-F1
#
_cell.length_a   1.000
_cell.length_b   1.000
_cell.length_c   1.000
_cell.angle_alpha   90.00
_cell.angle_beta   90.00
_cell.angle_gamma   90.00
#
_symmetry.space_group_name_H-M   'P 1'
#
loop_
_entity.id
_entity.type
_entity.pdbx_description
1 polymer ?
#
loop_
_entity_poly.entity_id
_entity_poly.type
_entity_poly.pdbx_seq_one_letter_code
_entity_poly.pdbx_strand_id
1 'polypeptide(L)'
;MSDTILTRHPDRDKQGVRISRAKYAQVRAAILATLKARGEMTFGDLGRAVEQRLSGKFEGSARWYYTTVKLDMEARQELLRVPGTRPQRVRLAA
;
A
#
# COMPACT_ATOMS: atom_id res chain seq x y z
N MET A 1 11.98 -20.90 -9.94
CA MET A 1 12.41 -19.66 -9.22
C MET A 1 11.16 -18.91 -8.80
N SER A 2 11.04 -18.53 -7.54
CA SER A 2 9.87 -17.79 -7.04
C SER A 2 9.97 -16.32 -7.43
N ASP A 3 9.07 -15.83 -8.30
CA ASP A 3 9.06 -14.43 -8.75
C ASP A 3 8.69 -13.50 -7.58
N THR A 4 9.69 -12.75 -7.12
CA THR A 4 9.62 -11.92 -5.94
C THR A 4 10.22 -10.54 -6.18
N ILE A 5 9.80 -9.59 -5.35
CA ILE A 5 10.30 -8.23 -5.30
C ILE A 5 10.77 -7.90 -3.89
N LEU A 6 11.91 -7.22 -3.76
CA LEU A 6 12.33 -6.60 -2.51
C LEU A 6 11.69 -5.21 -2.44
N THR A 7 10.86 -5.00 -1.41
CA THR A 7 10.22 -3.71 -1.16
C THR A 7 11.21 -2.72 -0.53
N ARG A 8 10.90 -1.43 -0.64
CA ARG A 8 11.60 -0.32 0.00
C ARG A 8 10.80 0.15 1.21
N HIS A 9 11.48 0.76 2.16
CA HIS A 9 10.84 1.43 3.29
C HIS A 9 11.19 2.93 3.22
N PRO A 10 10.24 3.84 3.53
CA PRO A 10 10.47 5.30 3.39
C PRO A 10 11.38 5.84 4.49
N ASP A 11 11.38 5.19 5.65
CA ASP A 11 12.37 5.38 6.71
C ASP A 11 13.70 4.75 6.30
N ARG A 12 14.80 5.53 6.32
CA ARG A 12 16.12 5.14 5.82
C ARG A 12 16.77 4.04 6.64
N ASP A 13 16.41 3.92 7.92
CA ASP A 13 16.99 2.95 8.84
C ASP A 13 16.26 1.61 8.81
N LYS A 14 15.22 1.48 7.99
CA LYS A 14 14.40 0.26 7.89
C LYS A 14 14.53 -0.39 6.53
N GLN A 15 14.53 -1.71 6.53
CA GLN A 15 14.53 -2.51 5.32
C GLN A 15 13.11 -2.95 4.96
N GLY A 16 12.82 -3.01 3.67
CA GLY A 16 11.61 -3.66 3.20
C GLY A 16 11.74 -5.18 3.24
N VAL A 17 10.63 -5.85 2.97
CA VAL A 17 10.53 -7.31 2.94
C VAL A 17 10.45 -7.83 1.51
N ARG A 18 10.89 -9.07 1.30
CA ARG A 18 10.77 -9.75 0.01
C ARG A 18 9.41 -10.44 -0.08
N ILE A 19 8.62 -10.11 -1.10
CA ILE A 19 7.27 -10.66 -1.30
C ILE A 19 7.03 -11.08 -2.75
N SER A 20 6.00 -11.88 -2.99
CA SER A 20 5.56 -12.25 -4.34
C SER A 20 5.23 -11.02 -5.18
N ARG A 21 5.76 -10.97 -6.41
CA ARG A 21 5.47 -9.88 -7.35
C ARG A 21 3.98 -9.79 -7.70
N ALA A 22 3.31 -10.94 -7.86
CA ALA A 22 1.88 -10.99 -8.15
C ALA A 22 1.04 -10.38 -7.01
N LYS A 23 1.33 -10.75 -5.76
CA LYS A 23 0.64 -10.20 -4.58
C LYS A 23 0.91 -8.70 -4.41
N TYR A 24 2.14 -8.26 -4.65
CA TYR A 24 2.50 -6.84 -4.68
C TYR A 24 1.65 -6.09 -5.71
N ALA A 25 1.60 -6.57 -6.95
CA ALA A 25 0.88 -5.92 -8.04
C ALA A 25 -0.63 -5.81 -7.76
N GLN A 26 -1.23 -6.89 -7.24
CA GLN A 26 -2.66 -6.92 -6.91
C GLN A 26 -3.02 -5.88 -5.82
N VAL A 27 -2.20 -5.80 -4.77
CA VAL A 27 -2.42 -4.86 -3.66
C VAL A 27 -2.13 -3.42 -4.08
N ARG A 28 -1.05 -3.18 -4.84
CA ARG A 28 -0.74 -1.86 -5.41
C ARG A 28 -1.87 -1.36 -6.30
N ALA A 29 -2.40 -2.23 -7.16
CA ALA A 29 -3.55 -1.90 -8.01
C ALA A 29 -4.81 -1.56 -7.19
N ALA A 30 -5.07 -2.30 -6.11
CA ALA A 30 -6.18 -2.00 -5.21
C ALA A 30 -6.04 -0.64 -4.50
N ILE A 31 -4.83 -0.30 -4.03
CA ILE A 31 -4.53 1.01 -3.41
C ILE A 31 -4.76 2.14 -4.42
N LEU A 32 -4.17 2.04 -5.61
CA LEU A 32 -4.30 3.05 -6.66
C LEU A 32 -5.75 3.24 -7.08
N ALA A 33 -6.48 2.14 -7.31
CA ALA A 33 -7.89 2.21 -7.69
C ALA A 33 -8.75 2.86 -6.61
N THR A 34 -8.46 2.58 -5.33
CA THR A 34 -9.20 3.14 -4.20
C THR A 34 -8.97 4.65 -4.07
N LEU A 35 -7.71 5.09 -4.12
CA LEU A 35 -7.37 6.51 -4.04
C LEU A 35 -7.83 7.30 -5.27
N LYS A 36 -7.80 6.71 -6.47
CA LYS A 36 -8.37 7.34 -7.67
C LYS A 36 -9.88 7.54 -7.56
N ALA A 37 -10.60 6.57 -6.99
CA ALA A 37 -12.06 6.62 -6.91
C ALA A 37 -12.59 7.51 -5.77
N ARG A 38 -11.86 7.59 -4.65
CA ARG A 38 -12.33 8.24 -3.41
C ARG A 38 -11.47 9.41 -2.95
N GLY A 39 -10.34 9.65 -3.62
CA GLY A 39 -9.40 10.70 -3.25
C GLY A 39 -8.60 10.38 -1.99
N GLU A 40 -8.08 11.43 -1.37
CA GLU A 40 -7.32 11.38 -0.13
C GLU A 40 -8.16 10.85 1.03
N MET A 41 -7.61 9.89 1.78
CA MET A 41 -8.30 9.29 2.92
C MET A 41 -7.33 8.88 4.03
N THR A 42 -7.87 8.46 5.18
CA THR A 42 -7.06 8.00 6.30
C THR A 42 -6.38 6.66 5.97
N PHE A 43 -5.24 6.38 6.61
CA PHE A 43 -4.56 5.09 6.52
C PHE A 43 -5.50 3.93 6.91
N GLY A 44 -6.33 4.13 7.94
CA GLY A 44 -7.30 3.13 8.38
C GLY A 44 -8.36 2.84 7.33
N ASP A 45 -8.96 3.88 6.76
CA ASP A 45 -10.01 3.77 5.73
C ASP A 45 -9.49 3.17 4.44
N LEU A 46 -8.30 3.58 4.01
CA LEU A 46 -7.64 3.00 2.84
C LEU A 46 -7.38 1.51 3.04
N GLY A 47 -6.86 1.11 4.20
CA GLY A 47 -6.64 -0.29 4.54
C GLY A 47 -7.94 -1.10 4.46
N ARG A 48 -9.02 -0.63 5.10
CA ARG A 48 -10.33 -1.29 5.07
C ARG A 48 -10.89 -1.41 3.65
N ALA A 49 -10.80 -0.35 2.86
CA ALA A 49 -11.28 -0.35 1.48
C ALA A 49 -10.47 -1.29 0.58
N VAL A 50 -9.16 -1.37 0.77
CA VAL A 50 -8.29 -2.33 0.05
C VAL A 50 -8.62 -3.77 0.45
N GLU A 51 -8.78 -4.05 1.75
CA GLU A 51 -9.19 -5.37 2.23
C GLU A 51 -10.53 -5.81 1.64
N GLN A 52 -11.53 -4.93 1.63
CA GLN A 52 -12.84 -5.19 1.01
C GLN A 52 -12.70 -5.48 -0.49
N ARG A 53 -11.87 -4.71 -1.21
CA ARG A 53 -11.66 -4.90 -2.66
C ARG A 53 -10.97 -6.22 -3.01
N LEU A 54 -10.16 -6.73 -2.08
CA LEU A 54 -9.39 -7.96 -2.23
C LEU A 54 -10.08 -9.19 -1.62
N SER A 55 -11.18 -9.00 -0.90
CA SER A 55 -11.94 -10.08 -0.25
C SER A 55 -12.34 -11.17 -1.26
N GLY A 56 -12.08 -12.43 -0.92
CA GLY A 56 -12.32 -13.59 -1.77
C GLY A 56 -11.41 -13.74 -2.99
N LYS A 57 -10.48 -12.80 -3.23
CA LYS A 57 -9.58 -12.80 -4.41
C LYS A 57 -8.10 -12.79 -4.05
N PHE A 58 -7.77 -12.62 -2.77
CA PHE A 58 -6.40 -12.47 -2.30
C PHE A 58 -6.07 -13.54 -1.26
N GLU A 59 -4.94 -14.22 -1.47
CA GLU A 59 -4.46 -15.24 -0.55
C GLU A 59 -3.48 -14.64 0.46
N GLY A 60 -3.81 -14.77 1.74
CA GLY A 60 -3.02 -14.28 2.87
C GLY A 60 -3.56 -12.98 3.47
N SER A 61 -2.76 -12.35 4.35
CA SER A 61 -3.20 -11.16 5.08
C SER A 61 -3.18 -9.90 4.20
N ALA A 62 -4.32 -9.54 3.63
CA ALA A 62 -4.48 -8.32 2.84
C ALA A 62 -4.03 -7.08 3.61
N ARG A 63 -4.28 -7.00 4.93
CA ARG A 63 -3.83 -5.91 5.80
C ARG A 63 -2.31 -5.76 5.88
N TRP A 64 -1.62 -6.88 6.06
CA TRP A 64 -0.16 -6.88 6.17
C TRP A 64 0.47 -6.48 4.84
N TYR A 65 -0.02 -7.08 3.74
CA TYR A 65 0.45 -6.71 2.40
C TYR A 65 0.15 -5.25 2.08
N TYR A 66 -1.04 -4.75 2.43
CA TYR A 66 -1.39 -3.34 2.29
C TYR A 66 -0.34 -2.45 2.96
N THR A 67 0.01 -2.74 4.22
CA THR A 67 0.98 -1.92 4.97
C THR A 67 2.35 -1.92 4.29
N THR A 68 2.85 -3.10 3.94
CA THR A 68 4.13 -3.29 3.24
C THR A 68 4.18 -2.57 1.89
N VAL A 69 3.17 -2.78 1.05
CA VAL A 69 3.10 -2.21 -0.29
C VAL A 69 2.92 -0.68 -0.21
N LYS A 70 2.10 -0.19 0.71
CA LYS A 70 1.92 1.24 0.93
C LYS A 70 3.22 1.93 1.33
N LEU A 71 4.02 1.32 2.23
CA LEU A 71 5.33 1.86 2.60
C LEU A 71 6.29 1.88 1.40
N ASP A 72 6.33 0.81 0.61
CA ASP A 72 7.13 0.77 -0.63
C ASP A 72 6.71 1.87 -1.63
N MET A 73 5.40 2.06 -1.81
CA MET A 73 4.87 3.12 -2.68
C MET A 73 5.20 4.53 -2.14
N GLU A 74 5.23 4.75 -0.83
CA GLU A 74 5.73 6.01 -0.25
C GLU A 74 7.22 6.21 -0.52
N ALA A 75 8.03 5.17 -0.32
CA ALA A 75 9.47 5.19 -0.58
C ALA A 75 9.79 5.43 -2.07
N ARG A 76 8.87 5.03 -2.96
CA ARG A 76 8.93 5.26 -4.42
C ARG A 76 8.28 6.56 -4.87
N GLN A 77 7.76 7.38 -3.95
CA GLN A 77 7.08 8.64 -4.25
C GLN A 77 5.82 8.48 -5.12
N GLU A 78 5.15 7.33 -5.04
CA GLU A 78 3.84 7.11 -5.68
C GLU A 78 2.68 7.56 -4.78
N LEU A 79 2.90 7.50 -3.46
CA LEU A 79 1.98 7.96 -2.43
C LEU A 79 2.66 8.96 -1.54
N LEU A 80 1.88 9.93 -1.05
CA LEU A 80 2.33 10.94 -0.11
C LEU A 80 1.49 10.90 1.16
N ARG A 81 2.15 11.13 2.29
CA ARG A 81 1.51 11.40 3.57
C ARG A 81 1.10 12.86 3.61
N VAL A 82 -0.09 13.14 4.12
CA VAL A 82 -0.57 14.52 4.26
C VAL A 82 -0.05 15.06 5.60
N PRO A 83 0.83 16.09 5.59
CA PRO A 83 1.42 16.62 6.80
C PRO A 83 0.36 17.23 7.73
N GLY A 84 0.59 17.19 9.03
CA GLY A 84 -0.30 17.80 10.03
C GLY A 84 -1.62 17.07 10.30
N THR A 85 -1.82 15.86 9.76
CA THR A 85 -3.09 15.11 9.92
C THR A 85 -3.01 14.03 11.01
N ARG A 86 -4.07 13.92 11.82
CA ARG A 86 -4.30 12.84 12.79
C ARG A 86 -5.77 12.41 12.73
N PRO A 87 -6.09 11.16 12.37
CA PRO A 87 -5.16 10.09 11.95
C PRO A 87 -4.42 10.42 10.65
N GLN A 88 -3.33 9.70 10.37
CA GLN A 88 -2.53 9.86 9.16
C GLN A 88 -3.40 9.74 7.90
N ARG A 89 -3.34 10.73 7.02
CA ARG A 89 -3.95 10.68 5.67
C ARG A 89 -2.92 10.40 4.58
N VAL A 90 -3.40 9.74 3.52
CA VAL A 90 -2.61 9.29 2.37
C VAL A 90 -3.30 9.73 1.09
N ARG A 91 -2.53 10.23 0.13
CA ARG A 91 -2.98 10.61 -1.21
C ARG A 91 -2.02 10.10 -2.28
N LEU A 92 -2.47 10.13 -3.54
CA LEU A 92 -1.59 9.92 -4.69
C LEU A 92 -0.57 11.07 -4.77
N ALA A 93 0.66 10.75 -5.18
CA ALA A 93 1.58 11.76 -5.67
C ALA A 93 0.99 12.41 -6.93
N ALA A 94 1.16 13.72 -7.05
CA ALA A 94 0.70 14.51 -8.19
C ALA A 94 1.75 14.47 -9.32
#